data_AF-A0A1X7RZ83-F1
#
_entry.id   AF-A0A1X7RZ83-F1
#
_cell.length_a   1.000
_cell.length_b   1.000
_cell.length_c   1.000
_cell.angle_alpha   90.00
_cell.angle_beta   90.00
_cell.angle_gamma   90.00
#
_symmetry.space_group_name_H-M   'P 1'
#
loop_
_entity.id
_entity.type
_entity.pdbx_description
1 polymer ?
#
loop_
_entity_poly.entity_id
_entity_poly.type
_entity_poly.pdbx_seq_one_letter_code
_entity_poly.pdbx_strand_id
1 'polypeptide(L)'
;MRISLFALAIGAISQVRAQAHINLTAAAELPPCVIQCAVAVYPSLNCTPADPCYCAKTGPVADALLACVTRACDGFKESLQGLRFQAESCGWERDRNVGPQTRDLANSLFGLASFFLFGRIASRWPRWGGAGYWWDDLVVCLVYIPVLAMLICGNLSTTYGFGRDLWTIPTRDVVRWAKIFFWMQPLYVLTAFFTKLSLVLLYLRIFPADVDNRQFRLICKLVGVVLFLAGFSCVLANIFACHPISYAWRYTGRADGACVDRIASAYAVGSINAVLDIVVITLPIPRLFKLNVALRQKVGVILCFLVGFLVTGVTIVRLYYVHSLIQYQNATWTWNTFVVWCAVEVYCSMICACMPPMIGLVKRTSAYIAGKLQGPVRKRLPSLDHAQDEKSSKDGLTRVEIVGKVSSP
;
A
#
# COMPACT_ATOMS: atom_id res chain seq x y z
N MET A 1 -22.50 -21.17 36.28
CA MET A 1 -21.92 -20.47 37.46
C MET A 1 -20.72 -19.65 36.98
N ARG A 2 -20.70 -18.35 37.27
CA ARG A 2 -19.66 -17.34 36.91
C ARG A 2 -19.73 -16.71 35.51
N ILE A 3 -20.91 -16.22 35.17
CA ILE A 3 -21.11 -15.01 34.36
C ILE A 3 -21.92 -14.07 35.26
N SER A 4 -21.64 -12.76 35.23
CA SER A 4 -22.24 -11.69 36.06
C SER A 4 -21.63 -11.53 37.45
N LEU A 5 -20.70 -10.56 37.62
CA LEU A 5 -20.46 -9.80 38.87
C LEU A 5 -19.25 -8.83 38.82
N PHE A 6 -18.50 -8.75 37.72
CA PHE A 6 -17.35 -7.81 37.59
C PHE A 6 -17.65 -6.54 36.75
N ALA A 7 -18.93 -6.20 36.54
CA ALA A 7 -19.36 -5.07 35.72
C ALA A 7 -19.85 -3.84 36.53
N LEU A 8 -19.59 -3.76 37.84
CA LEU A 8 -20.14 -2.69 38.70
C LEU A 8 -19.11 -1.95 39.57
N ALA A 9 -17.82 -1.94 39.21
CA ALA A 9 -16.82 -1.24 40.03
C ALA A 9 -15.66 -0.59 39.27
N ILE A 10 -15.87 -0.15 38.02
CA ILE A 10 -14.94 0.79 37.36
C ILE A 10 -15.77 1.81 36.61
N GLY A 11 -15.69 3.07 37.02
CA GLY A 11 -16.36 4.16 36.30
C GLY A 11 -17.01 5.21 37.17
N ALA A 12 -16.54 5.45 38.39
CA ALA A 12 -16.55 6.80 38.91
C ALA A 12 -15.60 7.62 38.01
N ILE A 13 -16.11 8.03 36.86
CA ILE A 13 -15.49 9.06 36.03
C ILE A 13 -15.47 10.28 36.94
N SER A 14 -14.31 10.56 37.53
CA SER A 14 -13.98 11.91 37.87
C SER A 14 -14.16 12.71 36.58
N GLN A 15 -15.30 13.38 36.44
CA GLN A 15 -15.38 14.54 35.59
C GLN A 15 -14.39 15.54 36.17
N VAL A 16 -13.14 15.42 35.77
CA VAL A 16 -12.24 16.56 35.74
C VAL A 16 -13.02 17.56 34.90
N ARG A 17 -13.60 18.57 35.56
CA ARG A 17 -14.07 19.78 34.88
C ARG A 17 -12.87 20.23 34.05
N ALA A 18 -12.89 19.99 32.75
CA ALA A 18 -11.92 20.56 31.82
C ALA A 18 -12.24 22.05 31.73
N GLN A 19 -11.95 22.79 32.79
CA GLN A 19 -12.02 24.25 32.77
C GLN A 19 -10.89 24.72 31.86
N ALA A 20 -11.24 25.45 30.80
CA ALA A 20 -10.24 26.06 29.95
C ALA A 20 -9.46 27.11 30.77
N HIS A 21 -8.15 26.97 30.85
CA HIS A 21 -7.27 27.98 31.43
C HIS A 21 -6.92 29.01 30.36
N ILE A 22 -7.71 30.07 30.28
CA ILE A 22 -7.51 31.13 29.28
C ILE A 22 -6.43 32.09 29.75
N ASN A 23 -5.32 32.15 29.01
CA ASN A 23 -4.30 33.17 29.20
C ASN A 23 -4.70 34.45 28.46
N LEU A 24 -5.09 35.49 29.21
CA LEU A 24 -5.61 36.75 28.66
C LEU A 24 -4.60 37.51 27.79
N THR A 25 -3.29 37.39 28.08
CA THR A 25 -2.26 38.03 27.27
C THR A 25 -2.13 37.36 25.91
N ALA A 26 -2.16 36.03 25.87
CA ALA A 26 -2.19 35.26 24.63
C ALA A 26 -3.51 35.48 23.85
N ALA A 27 -4.63 35.66 24.54
CA ALA A 27 -5.92 35.98 23.92
C ALA A 27 -5.88 37.32 23.16
N ALA A 28 -5.14 38.31 23.67
CA ALA A 28 -4.99 39.62 23.05
C ALA A 28 -4.13 39.60 21.77
N GLU A 29 -3.27 38.59 21.61
CA GLU A 29 -2.43 38.40 20.42
C GLU A 29 -3.15 37.64 19.29
N LEU A 30 -4.40 37.19 19.51
CA LEU A 30 -5.14 36.46 18.47
C LEU A 30 -5.55 37.38 17.31
N PRO A 31 -5.57 36.84 16.08
CA PRO A 31 -6.10 37.55 14.92
C PRO A 31 -7.57 37.94 15.14
N PRO A 32 -7.98 39.14 14.68
CA PRO A 32 -9.34 39.65 14.90
C PRO A 32 -10.42 38.75 14.28
N CYS A 33 -10.13 38.10 13.14
CA CYS A 33 -11.04 37.17 12.48
C CYS A 33 -11.39 35.95 13.37
N VAL A 34 -10.42 35.43 14.13
CA VAL A 34 -10.63 34.28 15.03
C VAL A 34 -11.52 34.69 16.20
N ILE A 35 -11.27 35.89 16.75
CA ILE A 35 -12.06 36.44 17.86
C ILE A 35 -13.50 36.68 17.43
N GLN A 36 -13.72 37.26 16.25
CA GLN A 36 -15.06 37.48 15.70
C GLN A 36 -15.84 36.17 15.56
N CYS A 37 -15.19 35.11 15.05
CA CYS A 37 -15.82 33.80 14.95
C CYS A 37 -16.13 33.18 16.30
N ALA A 38 -15.23 33.29 17.27
CA ALA A 38 -15.49 32.82 18.64
C ALA A 38 -16.71 33.52 19.25
N VAL A 39 -16.79 34.86 19.16
CA VAL A 39 -17.89 35.65 19.72
C VAL A 39 -19.21 35.40 18.99
N ALA A 40 -19.19 35.05 17.71
CA ALA A 40 -20.40 34.70 16.96
C ALA A 40 -20.89 33.27 17.30
N VAL A 41 -19.98 32.29 17.34
CA VAL A 41 -20.35 30.86 17.42
C VAL A 41 -20.67 30.44 18.85
N TYR A 42 -19.84 30.81 19.84
CA TYR A 42 -19.99 30.32 21.22
C TYR A 42 -21.36 30.68 21.85
N PRO A 43 -21.83 31.94 21.80
CA PRO A 43 -23.15 32.29 22.32
C PRO A 43 -24.30 31.66 21.53
N SER A 44 -24.16 31.53 20.20
CA SER A 44 -25.22 30.95 19.35
C SER A 44 -25.53 29.49 19.68
N LEU A 45 -24.57 28.77 20.26
CA LEU A 45 -24.68 27.36 20.66
C LEU A 45 -24.72 27.19 22.19
N ASN A 46 -24.98 28.27 22.95
CA ASN A 46 -25.01 28.28 24.41
C ASN A 46 -23.77 27.65 25.06
N CYS A 47 -22.59 27.89 24.48
CA CYS A 47 -21.33 27.34 24.96
C CYS A 47 -20.47 28.46 25.54
N THR A 48 -20.18 28.41 26.83
CA THR A 48 -19.24 29.34 27.46
C THR A 48 -17.85 28.72 27.58
N PRO A 49 -16.78 29.51 27.75
CA PRO A 49 -15.44 28.94 27.92
C PRO A 49 -15.23 28.09 29.17
N ALA A 50 -16.17 28.16 30.13
CA ALA A 50 -16.18 27.29 31.32
C ALA A 50 -16.83 25.92 31.04
N ASP A 51 -17.56 25.79 29.93
CA ASP A 51 -18.29 24.58 29.58
C ASP A 51 -17.40 23.60 28.82
N PRO A 52 -17.63 22.28 28.96
CA PRO A 52 -16.85 21.26 28.27
C PRO A 52 -16.97 21.33 26.74
N CYS A 53 -18.02 21.97 26.21
CA CYS A 53 -18.20 22.20 24.79
C CYS A 53 -17.11 23.11 24.18
N TYR A 54 -16.48 23.99 24.97
CA TYR A 54 -15.39 24.85 24.51
C TYR A 54 -14.14 24.04 24.16
N CYS A 55 -13.89 22.97 24.91
CA CYS A 55 -12.72 22.11 24.72
C CYS A 55 -12.99 20.85 23.89
N ALA A 56 -14.20 20.71 23.34
CA ALA A 56 -14.57 19.58 22.50
C ALA A 56 -13.81 19.62 21.15
N LYS A 57 -13.11 18.53 20.83
CA LYS A 57 -12.37 18.35 19.55
C LYS A 57 -13.28 18.00 18.36
N THR A 58 -14.55 17.70 18.62
CA THR A 58 -15.53 17.25 17.64
C THR A 58 -16.92 17.65 18.12
N GLY A 59 -17.83 17.94 17.20
CA GLY A 59 -19.22 18.30 17.52
C GLY A 59 -19.61 19.68 16.98
N PRO A 60 -20.86 20.12 17.24
CA PRO A 60 -21.47 21.25 16.54
C PRO A 60 -20.74 22.57 16.77
N VAL A 61 -20.21 22.81 17.98
CA VAL A 61 -19.43 24.02 18.30
C VAL A 61 -18.10 24.01 17.56
N ALA A 62 -17.41 22.87 17.59
CA ALA A 62 -16.13 22.66 16.93
C ALA A 62 -16.23 22.82 15.40
N ASP A 63 -17.29 22.26 14.80
CA ASP A 63 -17.54 22.32 13.35
C ASP A 63 -17.97 23.73 12.92
N ALA A 64 -18.84 24.39 13.68
CA ALA A 64 -19.28 25.76 13.39
C ALA A 64 -18.14 26.77 13.54
N LEU A 65 -17.29 26.62 14.55
CA LEU A 65 -16.12 27.48 14.76
C LEU A 65 -15.12 27.31 13.61
N LEU A 66 -14.83 26.06 13.22
CA LEU A 66 -13.95 25.80 12.09
C LEU A 66 -14.54 26.36 10.78
N ALA A 67 -15.83 26.17 10.53
CA ALA A 67 -16.51 26.70 9.36
C ALA A 67 -16.50 28.23 9.31
N CYS A 68 -16.61 28.90 10.46
CA CYS A 68 -16.49 30.35 10.53
C CYS A 68 -15.06 30.81 10.27
N VAL A 69 -14.07 30.25 10.99
CA VAL A 69 -12.66 30.65 10.88
C VAL A 69 -12.13 30.42 9.47
N THR A 70 -12.49 29.31 8.82
CA THR A 70 -12.08 29.02 7.43
C THR A 70 -12.71 29.96 6.40
N ARG A 71 -13.84 30.60 6.71
CA ARG A 71 -14.49 31.60 5.85
C ARG A 71 -14.05 33.04 6.14
N ALA A 72 -13.78 33.35 7.41
CA ALA A 72 -13.54 34.72 7.87
C ALA A 72 -12.04 35.08 7.98
N CYS A 73 -11.15 34.10 8.17
CA CYS A 73 -9.72 34.35 8.23
C CYS A 73 -9.06 34.11 6.87
N ASP A 74 -8.36 35.12 6.36
CA ASP A 74 -7.68 35.06 5.06
C ASP A 74 -6.42 34.19 5.10
N GLY A 75 -5.77 34.07 6.26
CA GLY A 75 -4.52 33.35 6.42
C GLY A 75 -4.67 32.02 7.15
N PHE A 76 -4.16 30.93 6.55
CA PHE A 76 -3.96 29.64 7.23
C PHE A 76 -3.14 29.75 8.53
N LYS A 77 -2.25 30.74 8.61
CA LYS A 77 -1.49 31.05 9.81
C LYS A 77 -2.40 31.51 10.96
N GLU A 78 -3.40 32.33 10.65
CA GLU A 78 -4.32 32.92 11.62
C GLU A 78 -5.26 31.86 12.18
N SER A 79 -5.81 31.01 11.30
CA SER A 79 -6.64 29.87 11.71
C SER A 79 -5.87 28.89 12.61
N LEU A 80 -4.59 28.65 12.30
CA LEU A 80 -3.75 27.75 13.09
C LEU A 80 -3.37 28.36 14.45
N GLN A 81 -3.19 29.69 14.52
CA GLN A 81 -2.98 30.39 15.79
C GLN A 81 -4.18 30.25 16.72
N GLY A 82 -5.40 30.39 16.19
CA GLY A 82 -6.64 30.15 16.95
C GLY A 82 -6.74 28.71 17.48
N LEU A 83 -6.47 27.73 16.62
CA LEU A 83 -6.48 26.31 17.00
C LEU A 83 -5.42 26.01 18.07
N ARG A 84 -4.22 26.58 17.94
CA ARG A 84 -3.16 26.43 18.93
C ARG A 84 -3.58 27.05 20.27
N PHE A 85 -4.11 28.26 20.26
CA PHE A 85 -4.59 28.91 21.48
C PHE A 85 -5.67 28.09 22.20
N GLN A 86 -6.63 27.54 21.46
CA GLN A 86 -7.67 26.67 22.02
C GLN A 86 -7.05 25.39 22.61
N ALA A 87 -6.12 24.76 21.89
CA ALA A 87 -5.42 23.56 22.37
C ALA A 87 -4.63 23.81 23.66
N GLU A 88 -3.97 24.97 23.76
CA GLU A 88 -3.23 25.39 24.96
C GLU A 88 -4.17 25.69 26.13
N SER A 89 -5.26 26.41 25.86
CA SER A 89 -6.27 26.75 26.88
C SER A 89 -6.97 25.51 27.44
N CYS A 90 -7.21 24.51 26.60
CA CYS A 90 -7.91 23.28 26.95
C CYS A 90 -6.99 22.14 27.41
N GLY A 91 -5.69 22.36 27.48
CA GLY A 91 -4.73 21.32 27.88
C GLY A 91 -4.76 20.08 26.98
N TRP A 92 -4.99 20.25 25.67
CA TRP A 92 -4.98 19.12 24.74
C TRP A 92 -3.59 18.46 24.73
N GLU A 93 -3.56 17.13 24.65
CA GLU A 93 -2.33 16.34 24.51
C GLU A 93 -1.41 16.91 23.42
N ARG A 94 -0.13 17.11 23.77
CA ARG A 94 0.90 17.71 22.90
C ARG A 94 1.88 16.68 22.30
N ASP A 95 1.93 15.46 22.83
CA ASP A 95 3.05 14.53 22.57
C ASP A 95 2.71 13.35 21.65
N ARG A 96 1.52 13.30 21.05
CA ARG A 96 1.19 12.19 20.15
C ARG A 96 2.00 12.29 18.86
N ASN A 97 2.88 11.31 18.64
CA ASN A 97 3.77 11.28 17.49
C ASN A 97 3.91 9.85 16.95
N VAL A 98 3.16 9.55 15.89
CA VAL A 98 3.23 8.28 15.16
C VAL A 98 4.09 8.39 13.89
N GLY A 99 4.76 9.52 13.69
CA GLY A 99 5.65 9.78 12.56
C GLY A 99 6.78 8.74 12.42
N PRO A 100 7.54 8.41 13.48
CA PRO A 100 8.61 7.41 13.40
C PRO A 100 8.12 6.03 12.98
N GLN A 101 7.01 5.56 13.58
CA GLN A 101 6.40 4.27 13.24
C GLN A 101 5.97 4.22 11.77
N THR A 102 5.35 5.31 11.29
CA THR A 102 4.92 5.46 9.88
C THR A 102 6.11 5.43 8.93
N ARG A 103 7.20 6.12 9.29
CA ARG A 103 8.44 6.17 8.51
C ARG A 103 9.11 4.80 8.43
N ASP A 104 9.27 4.14 9.58
CA ASP A 104 9.98 2.88 9.67
C ASP A 104 9.22 1.77 8.91
N LEU A 105 7.89 1.72 9.04
CA LEU A 105 7.03 0.86 8.24
C LEU A 105 7.20 1.09 6.74
N ALA A 106 7.15 2.35 6.29
CA ALA A 106 7.30 2.69 4.88
C ALA A 106 8.68 2.29 4.33
N ASN A 107 9.75 2.53 5.10
CA ASN A 107 11.11 2.16 4.73
C ASN A 107 11.29 0.63 4.65
N SER A 108 10.73 -0.13 5.59
CA SER A 108 10.76 -1.60 5.57
C SER A 108 10.01 -2.18 4.36
N LEU A 109 8.81 -1.68 4.08
CA LEU A 109 8.01 -2.13 2.94
C LEU A 109 8.65 -1.76 1.61
N PHE A 110 9.25 -0.58 1.50
CA PHE A 110 10.03 -0.19 0.33
C PHE A 110 11.23 -1.11 0.13
N GLY A 111 12.01 -1.38 1.18
CA GLY A 111 13.15 -2.30 1.11
C GLY A 111 12.74 -3.69 0.61
N LEU A 112 11.60 -4.19 1.09
CA LEU A 112 11.03 -5.45 0.63
C LEU A 112 10.59 -5.38 -0.85
N ALA A 113 9.85 -4.34 -1.24
CA ALA A 113 9.42 -4.15 -2.63
C ALA A 113 10.60 -4.06 -3.61
N SER A 114 11.65 -3.34 -3.23
CA SER A 114 12.90 -3.22 -3.98
C SER A 114 13.60 -4.57 -4.13
N PHE A 115 13.69 -5.36 -3.07
CA PHE A 115 14.24 -6.72 -3.13
C PHE A 115 13.50 -7.58 -4.17
N PHE A 116 12.16 -7.55 -4.17
CA PHE A 116 11.36 -8.29 -5.15
C PHE A 116 11.54 -7.77 -6.58
N LEU A 117 11.63 -6.44 -6.79
CA LEU A 117 11.89 -5.86 -8.10
C LEU A 117 13.25 -6.28 -8.66
N PHE A 118 14.32 -6.13 -7.87
CA PHE A 118 15.65 -6.55 -8.30
C PHE A 118 15.72 -8.07 -8.53
N GLY A 119 15.05 -8.86 -7.70
CA GLY A 119 14.89 -10.30 -7.89
C GLY A 119 14.18 -10.63 -9.22
N ARG A 120 13.15 -9.88 -9.59
CA ARG A 120 12.48 -10.00 -10.89
C ARG A 120 13.42 -9.68 -12.04
N ILE A 121 14.15 -8.57 -11.98
CA ILE A 121 15.12 -8.16 -13.03
C ILE A 121 16.19 -9.26 -13.19
N ALA A 122 16.77 -9.72 -12.08
CA ALA A 122 17.76 -10.80 -12.08
C ALA A 122 17.19 -12.11 -12.66
N SER A 123 15.94 -12.45 -12.34
CA SER A 123 15.26 -13.63 -12.89
C SER A 123 15.08 -13.57 -14.41
N ARG A 124 14.92 -12.37 -14.97
CA ARG A 124 14.69 -12.15 -16.41
C ARG A 124 15.98 -11.93 -17.19
N TRP A 125 17.09 -11.73 -16.50
CA TRP A 125 18.38 -11.48 -17.10
C TRP A 125 18.81 -12.65 -18.03
N PRO A 126 19.06 -12.41 -19.34
CA PRO A 126 19.39 -13.47 -20.30
C PRO A 126 20.64 -14.28 -19.96
N ARG A 127 21.68 -13.65 -19.42
CA ARG A 127 22.90 -14.31 -18.93
C ARG A 127 22.66 -15.37 -17.85
N TRP A 128 21.56 -15.30 -17.11
CA TRP A 128 21.16 -16.32 -16.11
C TRP A 128 20.09 -17.28 -16.65
N GLY A 129 19.99 -17.39 -17.99
CA GLY A 129 18.99 -18.20 -18.69
C GLY A 129 17.57 -17.60 -18.63
N GLY A 130 17.43 -16.31 -18.29
CA GLY A 130 16.14 -15.62 -18.20
C GLY A 130 15.38 -15.57 -19.51
N ALA A 131 14.05 -15.53 -19.44
CA ALA A 131 13.16 -15.48 -20.61
C ALA A 131 13.17 -14.11 -21.36
N GLY A 132 14.18 -13.27 -21.11
CA GLY A 132 14.27 -11.90 -21.63
C GLY A 132 13.37 -10.89 -20.92
N TYR A 133 13.56 -9.61 -21.26
CA TYR A 133 12.70 -8.51 -20.83
C TYR A 133 11.53 -8.34 -21.80
N TRP A 134 10.37 -7.95 -21.27
CA TRP A 134 9.18 -7.65 -22.06
C TRP A 134 8.45 -6.43 -21.50
N TRP A 135 7.33 -6.03 -22.11
CA TRP A 135 6.59 -4.82 -21.73
C TRP A 135 6.17 -4.77 -20.26
N ASP A 136 5.89 -5.92 -19.64
CA ASP A 136 5.56 -6.02 -18.22
C ASP A 136 6.72 -5.58 -17.32
N ASP A 137 7.96 -5.93 -17.71
CA ASP A 137 9.19 -5.57 -17.00
C ASP A 137 9.53 -4.08 -17.17
N LEU A 138 9.27 -3.52 -18.35
CA LEU A 138 9.47 -2.09 -18.61
C LEU A 138 8.51 -1.24 -17.76
N VAL A 139 7.22 -1.59 -17.74
CA VAL A 139 6.22 -0.84 -16.97
C VAL A 139 6.52 -0.90 -15.47
N VAL A 140 6.88 -2.05 -14.91
CA VAL A 140 7.16 -2.14 -13.47
C VAL A 140 8.41 -1.33 -13.06
N CYS A 141 9.43 -1.29 -13.91
CA CYS A 141 10.61 -0.44 -13.70
C CYS A 141 10.27 1.05 -13.76
N LEU A 142 9.39 1.47 -14.68
CA LEU A 142 8.92 2.85 -14.73
C LEU A 142 8.11 3.22 -13.48
N VAL A 143 7.30 2.29 -12.96
CA VAL A 143 6.51 2.49 -11.73
C VAL A 143 7.40 2.56 -10.48
N TYR A 144 8.61 2.02 -10.51
CA TYR A 144 9.55 2.18 -9.40
C TYR A 144 9.93 3.66 -9.14
N ILE A 145 9.90 4.51 -10.17
CA ILE A 145 10.21 5.93 -10.06
C ILE A 145 9.21 6.66 -9.13
N PRO A 146 7.88 6.62 -9.36
CA PRO A 146 6.93 7.21 -8.44
C PRO A 146 6.95 6.53 -7.07
N VAL A 147 7.20 5.21 -6.96
CA VAL A 147 7.36 4.53 -5.66
C VAL A 147 8.51 5.12 -4.83
N LEU A 148 9.67 5.36 -5.46
CA LEU A 148 10.80 6.00 -4.80
C LEU A 148 10.49 7.44 -4.41
N ALA A 149 9.82 8.19 -5.29
CA ALA A 149 9.38 9.55 -4.98
C ALA A 149 8.42 9.57 -3.79
N MET A 150 7.48 8.62 -3.72
CA MET A 150 6.57 8.46 -2.59
C MET A 150 7.32 8.20 -1.27
N LEU A 151 8.36 7.37 -1.28
CA LEU A 151 9.19 7.13 -0.11
C LEU A 151 9.87 8.41 0.38
N ILE A 152 10.50 9.15 -0.53
CA ILE A 152 11.23 10.40 -0.21
C ILE A 152 10.26 11.44 0.34
N CYS A 153 9.13 11.65 -0.34
CA CYS A 153 8.06 12.56 0.10
C CYS A 153 7.45 12.15 1.44
N GLY A 154 7.24 10.86 1.68
CA GLY A 154 6.73 10.34 2.95
C GLY A 154 7.70 10.60 4.11
N ASN A 155 8.99 10.33 3.92
CA ASN A 155 10.02 10.62 4.92
C ASN A 155 10.09 12.13 5.23
N LEU A 156 10.14 12.99 4.21
CA LEU A 156 10.11 14.44 4.38
C LEU A 156 8.85 14.92 5.11
N SER A 157 7.69 14.35 4.79
CA SER A 157 6.41 14.68 5.44
C SER A 157 6.45 14.43 6.95
N THR A 158 7.04 13.31 7.38
CA THR A 158 7.19 13.01 8.83
C THR A 158 8.13 13.99 9.53
N THR A 159 9.16 14.50 8.84
CA THR A 159 10.05 15.55 9.38
C THR A 159 9.32 16.88 9.59
N TYR A 160 8.34 17.19 8.73
CA TYR A 160 7.51 18.40 8.84
C TYR A 160 6.28 18.23 9.77
N GLY A 161 6.21 17.15 10.55
CA GLY A 161 5.18 16.95 11.57
C GLY A 161 3.99 16.08 11.16
N PHE A 162 4.06 15.37 10.03
CA PHE A 162 3.03 14.37 9.70
C PHE A 162 2.97 13.25 10.76
N GLY A 163 1.76 12.87 11.17
CA GLY A 163 1.57 11.95 12.30
C GLY A 163 1.70 12.60 13.68
N ARG A 164 1.70 13.94 13.75
CA ARG A 164 1.57 14.73 14.98
C ARG A 164 0.31 15.58 14.95
N ASP A 165 -0.11 16.01 16.12
CA ASP A 165 -1.25 16.91 16.30
C ASP A 165 -0.99 18.29 15.66
N LEU A 166 -1.90 18.76 14.82
CA LEU A 166 -1.74 19.94 13.97
C LEU A 166 -1.36 21.22 14.77
N TRP A 167 -1.93 21.38 15.96
CA TRP A 167 -1.68 22.53 16.86
C TRP A 167 -0.27 22.58 17.47
N THR A 168 0.51 21.50 17.36
CA THR A 168 1.88 21.44 17.88
C THR A 168 2.93 21.83 16.84
N ILE A 169 2.54 21.95 15.57
CA ILE A 169 3.45 22.09 14.44
C ILE A 169 3.57 23.56 14.03
N PRO A 170 4.79 24.08 13.76
CA PRO A 170 4.97 25.42 13.21
C PRO A 170 4.25 25.58 11.85
N THR A 171 3.58 26.72 11.63
CA THR A 171 2.83 26.99 10.39
C THR A 171 3.67 26.76 9.12
N ARG A 172 4.96 27.13 9.16
CA ARG A 172 5.88 26.94 8.03
C ARG A 172 6.00 25.47 7.61
N ASP A 173 6.03 24.56 8.58
CA ASP A 173 6.19 23.13 8.32
C ASP A 173 4.87 22.51 7.90
N VAL A 174 3.73 22.99 8.43
CA VAL A 174 2.40 22.57 7.94
C VAL A 174 2.21 22.92 6.46
N VAL A 175 2.63 24.10 6.01
CA VAL A 175 2.54 24.49 4.59
C VAL A 175 3.46 23.63 3.71
N ARG A 176 4.65 23.26 4.19
CA ARG A 176 5.55 22.34 3.48
C ARG A 176 4.97 20.95 3.37
N TRP A 177 4.42 20.42 4.47
CA TRP A 177 3.72 19.16 4.49
C TRP A 177 2.55 19.16 3.50
N ALA A 178 1.69 20.19 3.51
CA ALA A 178 0.55 20.28 2.59
C ALA A 178 0.97 20.27 1.11
N LYS A 179 2.08 20.93 0.75
CA LYS A 179 2.65 20.86 -0.61
C LYS A 179 3.11 19.45 -0.97
N ILE A 180 3.79 18.76 -0.06
CA ILE A 180 4.25 17.39 -0.31
C ILE A 180 3.06 16.44 -0.43
N PHE A 181 2.07 16.58 0.45
CA PHE A 181 0.84 15.80 0.44
C PHE A 181 0.02 15.98 -0.85
N PHE A 182 0.04 17.18 -1.44
CA PHE A 182 -0.57 17.42 -2.76
C PHE A 182 0.09 16.56 -3.84
N TRP A 183 1.43 16.59 -3.95
CA TRP A 183 2.17 15.82 -4.97
C TRP A 183 2.18 14.31 -4.72
N MET A 184 1.98 13.88 -3.46
CA MET A 184 1.86 12.48 -3.09
C MET A 184 0.64 11.79 -3.73
N GLN A 185 -0.46 12.52 -3.94
CA GLN A 185 -1.70 11.97 -4.50
C GLN A 185 -1.54 11.45 -5.95
N PRO A 186 -1.06 12.24 -6.93
CA PRO A 186 -0.85 11.73 -8.29
C PRO A 186 0.22 10.62 -8.34
N LEU A 187 1.26 10.67 -7.50
CA LEU A 187 2.25 9.60 -7.40
C LEU A 187 1.65 8.27 -6.93
N TYR A 188 0.73 8.33 -5.95
CA TYR A 188 -0.05 7.17 -5.52
C TYR A 188 -0.87 6.60 -6.68
N VAL A 189 -1.64 7.44 -7.39
CA VAL A 189 -2.49 6.99 -8.51
C VAL A 189 -1.65 6.36 -9.62
N LEU A 190 -0.54 7.00 -10.02
CA LEU A 190 0.39 6.44 -10.99
C LEU A 190 0.86 5.05 -10.55
N THR A 191 1.26 4.90 -9.29
CA THR A 191 1.74 3.62 -8.78
C THR A 191 0.65 2.56 -8.76
N ALA A 192 -0.53 2.88 -8.19
CA ALA A 192 -1.62 1.92 -8.01
C ALA A 192 -2.19 1.39 -9.33
N PHE A 193 -2.31 2.23 -10.35
CA PHE A 193 -2.88 1.84 -11.65
C PHE A 193 -1.85 1.18 -12.58
N PHE A 194 -0.62 1.69 -12.63
CA PHE A 194 0.39 1.14 -13.53
C PHE A 194 1.03 -0.17 -13.01
N THR A 195 1.04 -0.41 -11.69
CA THR A 195 1.39 -1.75 -11.15
C THR A 195 0.38 -2.80 -11.61
N LYS A 196 -0.92 -2.51 -11.56
CA LYS A 196 -1.98 -3.36 -12.12
C LYS A 196 -1.82 -3.56 -13.62
N LEU A 197 -1.45 -2.52 -14.37
CA LEU A 197 -1.17 -2.63 -15.79
C LEU A 197 -0.01 -3.59 -16.07
N SER A 198 1.07 -3.53 -15.29
CA SER A 198 2.17 -4.51 -15.38
C SER A 198 1.70 -5.95 -15.08
N LEU A 199 0.82 -6.14 -14.10
CA LEU A 199 0.20 -7.45 -13.81
C LEU A 199 -0.62 -7.99 -15.00
N VAL A 200 -1.44 -7.14 -15.64
CA VAL A 200 -2.22 -7.54 -16.81
C VAL A 200 -1.32 -7.88 -18.00
N LEU A 201 -0.25 -7.12 -18.22
CA LEU A 201 0.75 -7.42 -19.24
C LEU A 201 1.48 -8.74 -18.95
N LEU A 202 1.76 -9.03 -17.67
CA LEU A 202 2.31 -10.31 -17.27
C LEU A 202 1.34 -11.46 -17.58
N TYR A 203 0.03 -11.29 -17.36
CA TYR A 203 -0.96 -12.30 -17.76
C TYR A 203 -0.96 -12.54 -19.27
N LEU A 204 -0.86 -11.49 -20.09
CA LEU A 204 -0.74 -11.61 -21.55
C LEU A 204 0.53 -12.35 -22.01
N ARG A 205 1.58 -12.35 -21.17
CA ARG A 205 2.83 -13.07 -21.42
C ARG A 205 2.76 -14.54 -20.96
N ILE A 206 2.07 -14.81 -19.84
CA ILE A 206 1.90 -16.17 -19.31
C ILE A 206 0.97 -17.00 -20.21
N PHE A 207 -0.09 -16.39 -20.74
CA PHE A 207 -1.06 -17.06 -21.60
C PHE A 207 -0.81 -16.68 -23.08
N PRO A 208 -0.11 -17.52 -23.86
CA PRO A 208 0.24 -17.22 -25.24
C PRO A 208 -0.97 -17.15 -26.17
N ALA A 209 -0.72 -16.72 -27.41
CA ALA A 209 -1.71 -16.43 -28.44
C ALA A 209 -2.31 -17.69 -29.08
N ASP A 210 -2.89 -18.58 -28.27
CA ASP A 210 -3.54 -19.79 -28.75
C ASP A 210 -5.03 -19.57 -29.01
N VAL A 211 -5.64 -20.44 -29.81
CA VAL A 211 -7.07 -20.38 -30.15
C VAL A 211 -7.94 -20.34 -28.90
N ASP A 212 -7.59 -21.15 -27.89
CA ASP A 212 -8.32 -21.21 -26.62
C ASP A 212 -8.21 -19.91 -25.83
N ASN A 213 -7.10 -19.16 -25.95
CA ASN A 213 -6.80 -17.97 -25.14
C ASN A 213 -7.21 -16.65 -25.80
N ARG A 214 -7.72 -16.66 -27.04
CA ARG A 214 -8.06 -15.43 -27.78
C ARG A 214 -9.00 -14.49 -27.03
N GLN A 215 -10.09 -15.03 -26.47
CA GLN A 215 -11.06 -14.22 -25.70
C GLN A 215 -10.44 -13.65 -24.43
N PHE A 216 -9.67 -14.46 -23.69
CA PHE A 216 -8.99 -14.00 -22.48
C PHE A 216 -8.01 -12.86 -22.77
N ARG A 217 -7.20 -12.98 -23.83
CA ARG A 217 -6.27 -11.93 -24.24
C ARG A 217 -6.98 -10.65 -24.67
N LEU A 218 -8.15 -10.76 -25.32
CA LEU A 218 -8.96 -9.59 -25.66
C LEU A 218 -9.43 -8.86 -24.39
N ILE A 219 -9.97 -9.60 -23.41
CA ILE A 219 -10.40 -9.04 -22.13
C ILE A 219 -9.22 -8.39 -21.39
N CYS A 220 -8.05 -9.05 -21.31
CA CYS A 220 -6.86 -8.46 -20.70
C CYS A 220 -6.44 -7.15 -21.39
N LYS A 221 -6.48 -7.09 -22.73
CA LYS A 221 -6.17 -5.85 -23.46
C LYS A 221 -7.18 -4.74 -23.14
N LEU A 222 -8.47 -5.06 -23.11
CA LEU A 222 -9.52 -4.09 -22.74
C LEU A 222 -9.33 -3.56 -21.32
N VAL A 223 -9.09 -4.46 -20.35
CA VAL A 223 -8.79 -4.07 -18.96
C VAL A 223 -7.52 -3.22 -18.89
N GLY A 224 -6.47 -3.55 -19.66
CA GLY A 224 -5.26 -2.76 -19.74
C GLY A 224 -5.51 -1.33 -20.26
N VAL A 225 -6.36 -1.18 -21.28
CA VAL A 225 -6.77 0.13 -21.79
C VAL A 225 -7.58 0.90 -20.74
N VAL A 226 -8.53 0.26 -20.07
CA VAL A 226 -9.33 0.87 -19.00
C VAL A 226 -8.42 1.33 -17.84
N LEU A 227 -7.46 0.50 -17.41
CA LEU A 227 -6.49 0.86 -16.37
C LEU A 227 -5.67 2.10 -16.76
N PHE A 228 -5.21 2.15 -18.00
CA PHE A 228 -4.43 3.29 -18.49
C PHE A 228 -5.26 4.57 -18.53
N LEU A 229 -6.47 4.52 -19.11
CA LEU A 229 -7.35 5.68 -19.21
C LEU A 229 -7.83 6.15 -17.83
N ALA A 230 -8.25 5.23 -16.97
CA ALA A 230 -8.66 5.54 -15.61
C ALA A 230 -7.51 6.15 -14.81
N GLY A 231 -6.32 5.53 -14.83
CA GLY A 231 -5.14 6.06 -14.15
C GLY A 231 -4.75 7.45 -14.65
N PHE A 232 -4.71 7.65 -15.97
CA PHE A 232 -4.42 8.94 -16.58
C PHE A 232 -5.44 10.01 -16.19
N SER A 233 -6.74 9.70 -16.29
CA SER A 233 -7.81 10.63 -15.91
C SER A 233 -7.78 11.00 -14.43
N CYS A 234 -7.54 10.04 -13.54
CA CYS A 234 -7.42 10.27 -12.10
C CYS A 234 -6.18 11.13 -11.76
N VAL A 235 -5.05 10.94 -12.45
CA VAL A 235 -3.86 11.79 -12.26
C VAL A 235 -4.18 13.24 -12.64
N LEU A 236 -4.80 13.46 -13.79
CA LEU A 236 -5.19 14.81 -14.21
C LEU A 236 -6.20 15.42 -13.23
N ALA A 237 -7.18 14.65 -12.78
CA ALA A 237 -8.17 15.11 -11.80
C ALA A 237 -7.51 15.53 -10.47
N ASN A 238 -6.45 14.85 -10.02
CA ASN A 238 -5.70 15.23 -8.82
C ASN A 238 -4.85 16.49 -9.03
N ILE A 239 -4.17 16.61 -10.17
CA ILE A 239 -3.33 17.77 -10.50
C ILE A 239 -4.19 19.03 -10.65
N PHE A 240 -5.33 18.92 -11.33
CA PHE A 240 -6.26 20.02 -11.59
C PHE A 240 -7.42 20.07 -10.58
N ALA A 241 -7.27 19.43 -9.40
CA ALA A 241 -8.30 19.42 -8.37
C ALA A 241 -8.63 20.81 -7.81
N CYS A 242 -7.71 21.77 -7.95
CA CYS A 242 -7.87 23.14 -7.49
C CYS A 242 -7.53 24.13 -8.61
N HIS A 243 -8.31 25.20 -8.71
CA HIS A 243 -8.07 26.31 -9.63
C HIS A 243 -7.93 27.62 -8.87
N PRO A 244 -6.76 28.31 -8.91
CA PRO A 244 -5.49 27.85 -9.46
C PRO A 244 -4.86 26.72 -8.61
N ILE A 245 -3.97 25.91 -9.20
CA ILE A 245 -3.32 24.76 -8.51
C ILE A 245 -2.65 25.19 -7.20
N SER A 246 -2.11 26.41 -7.14
CA SER A 246 -1.49 26.93 -5.92
C SER A 246 -2.41 27.05 -4.71
N TYR A 247 -3.73 27.05 -4.93
CA TYR A 247 -4.73 27.07 -3.87
C TYR A 247 -4.71 25.80 -3.03
N ALA A 248 -4.26 24.66 -3.60
CA ALA A 248 -4.21 23.38 -2.91
C ALA A 248 -3.38 23.39 -1.62
N TRP A 249 -2.35 24.22 -1.55
CA TRP A 249 -1.48 24.35 -0.36
C TRP A 249 -1.47 25.74 0.27
N ARG A 250 -2.09 26.74 -0.36
CA ARG A 250 -2.10 28.10 0.18
C ARG A 250 -3.20 28.32 1.22
N TYR A 251 -4.30 27.55 1.22
CA TYR A 251 -5.40 27.67 2.21
C TYR A 251 -5.78 29.13 2.51
N THR A 252 -5.65 30.03 1.53
CA THR A 252 -5.94 31.45 1.69
C THR A 252 -7.38 31.67 1.30
N GLY A 253 -8.23 32.18 2.19
CA GLY A 253 -9.67 32.38 1.99
C GLY A 253 -10.06 33.42 0.93
N ARG A 254 -9.20 33.73 -0.05
CA ARG A 254 -9.56 34.59 -1.18
C ARG A 254 -10.63 33.91 -2.03
N ALA A 255 -11.57 34.72 -2.51
CA ALA A 255 -12.56 34.38 -3.53
C ALA A 255 -11.94 33.96 -4.89
N ASP A 256 -10.62 33.99 -5.03
CA ASP A 256 -9.91 33.77 -6.30
C ASP A 256 -9.58 32.29 -6.58
N GLY A 257 -10.08 31.33 -5.79
CA GLY A 257 -9.87 29.93 -6.07
C GLY A 257 -10.81 28.95 -5.38
N ALA A 258 -11.07 27.84 -6.06
CA ALA A 258 -11.90 26.74 -5.55
C ALA A 258 -11.18 25.39 -5.76
N CYS A 259 -11.40 24.47 -4.84
CA CYS A 259 -11.01 23.07 -4.99
C CYS A 259 -12.26 22.20 -5.06
N VAL A 260 -12.16 21.09 -5.80
CA VAL A 260 -13.11 19.98 -5.67
C VAL A 260 -13.05 19.45 -4.23
N ASP A 261 -14.19 18.94 -3.75
CA ASP A 261 -14.25 18.27 -2.46
C ASP A 261 -13.23 17.11 -2.43
N ARG A 262 -12.23 17.25 -1.56
CA ARG A 262 -11.11 16.31 -1.43
C ARG A 262 -11.58 14.95 -0.92
N ILE A 263 -12.59 14.91 -0.06
CA ILE A 263 -13.14 13.65 0.48
C ILE A 263 -13.90 12.94 -0.62
N ALA A 264 -14.80 13.65 -1.32
CA ALA A 264 -15.54 13.08 -2.45
C ALA A 264 -14.60 12.59 -3.57
N SER A 265 -13.55 13.36 -3.89
CA SER A 265 -12.53 12.98 -4.85
C SER A 265 -11.75 11.73 -4.41
N ALA A 266 -11.30 11.68 -3.15
CA ALA A 266 -10.61 10.52 -2.59
C ALA A 266 -11.50 9.27 -2.60
N TYR A 267 -12.81 9.40 -2.33
CA TYR A 267 -13.77 8.32 -2.46
C TYR A 267 -13.90 7.84 -3.90
N ALA A 268 -14.10 8.74 -4.86
CA ALA A 268 -14.26 8.39 -6.26
C ALA A 268 -13.03 7.61 -6.78
N VAL A 269 -11.82 8.14 -6.54
CA VAL A 269 -10.57 7.49 -6.95
C VAL A 269 -10.38 6.16 -6.21
N GLY A 270 -10.66 6.12 -4.91
CA GLY A 270 -10.55 4.92 -4.09
C GLY A 270 -11.49 3.80 -4.55
N SER A 271 -12.74 4.13 -4.88
CA SER A 271 -13.74 3.17 -5.37
C SER A 271 -13.39 2.64 -6.76
N ILE A 272 -12.94 3.51 -7.68
CA ILE A 272 -12.48 3.08 -9.02
C ILE A 272 -11.30 2.11 -8.87
N ASN A 273 -10.33 2.44 -8.02
CA ASN A 273 -9.17 1.59 -7.79
C ASN A 273 -9.54 0.24 -7.16
N ALA A 274 -10.48 0.21 -6.21
CA ALA A 274 -10.97 -1.02 -5.59
C ALA A 274 -11.70 -1.93 -6.58
N VAL A 275 -12.55 -1.38 -7.46
CA VAL A 275 -13.20 -2.16 -8.51
C VAL A 275 -12.16 -2.75 -9.46
N LEU A 276 -11.14 -1.97 -9.83
CA LEU A 276 -10.07 -2.43 -10.71
C LEU A 276 -9.16 -3.48 -10.05
N ASP A 277 -8.93 -3.41 -8.73
CA ASP A 277 -8.28 -4.50 -7.97
C ASP A 277 -9.04 -5.83 -8.17
N ILE A 278 -10.36 -5.82 -7.97
CA ILE A 278 -11.23 -7.00 -8.09
C ILE A 278 -11.25 -7.52 -9.53
N VAL A 279 -11.33 -6.64 -10.53
CA VAL A 279 -11.29 -7.04 -11.93
C VAL A 279 -9.97 -7.71 -12.25
N VAL A 280 -8.84 -7.08 -11.92
CA VAL A 280 -7.51 -7.60 -12.26
C VAL A 280 -7.23 -8.92 -11.56
N ILE A 281 -7.57 -9.05 -10.27
CA ILE A 281 -7.37 -10.30 -9.55
C ILE A 281 -8.25 -11.41 -10.11
N THR A 282 -9.50 -11.15 -10.50
CA THR A 282 -10.41 -12.23 -10.96
C THR A 282 -10.10 -12.73 -12.37
N LEU A 283 -9.39 -11.94 -13.20
CA LEU A 283 -9.07 -12.28 -14.60
C LEU A 283 -8.54 -13.71 -14.81
N PRO A 284 -7.51 -14.19 -14.08
CA PRO A 284 -6.93 -15.50 -14.35
C PRO A 284 -7.72 -16.68 -13.75
N ILE A 285 -8.70 -16.44 -12.87
CA ILE A 285 -9.39 -17.51 -12.12
C ILE A 285 -10.05 -18.54 -13.05
N PRO A 286 -10.87 -18.12 -14.04
CA PRO A 286 -11.55 -19.08 -14.91
C PRO A 286 -10.58 -19.93 -15.74
N ARG A 287 -9.40 -19.37 -16.05
CA ARG A 287 -8.36 -20.06 -16.82
C ARG A 287 -7.57 -21.02 -15.95
N LEU A 288 -7.34 -20.69 -14.68
CA LEU A 288 -6.69 -21.59 -13.73
C LEU A 288 -7.45 -22.90 -13.52
N PHE A 289 -8.78 -22.86 -13.55
CA PHE A 289 -9.59 -24.08 -13.40
C PHE A 289 -9.55 -24.99 -14.62
N LYS A 290 -9.30 -24.43 -15.82
CA LYS A 290 -9.30 -25.17 -17.09
C LYS A 290 -7.92 -25.65 -17.52
N LEU A 291 -6.84 -25.11 -16.94
CA LEU A 291 -5.49 -25.36 -17.41
C LEU A 291 -4.79 -26.46 -16.58
N ASN A 292 -4.44 -27.56 -17.23
CA ASN A 292 -3.55 -28.61 -16.71
C ASN A 292 -2.09 -28.13 -16.69
N VAL A 293 -1.84 -27.04 -15.95
CA VAL A 293 -0.48 -26.53 -15.76
C VAL A 293 0.27 -27.46 -14.81
N ALA A 294 1.56 -27.69 -15.08
CA ALA A 294 2.43 -28.33 -14.11
C ALA A 294 2.28 -27.63 -12.75
N LEU A 295 2.12 -28.41 -11.67
CA LEU A 295 1.89 -27.94 -10.28
C LEU A 295 2.78 -26.75 -9.90
N ARG A 296 3.99 -26.74 -10.48
CA ARG A 296 5.08 -25.78 -10.32
C ARG A 296 4.82 -24.37 -10.88
N GLN A 297 3.97 -24.20 -11.89
CA GLN A 297 3.50 -22.89 -12.38
C GLN A 297 2.21 -22.49 -11.66
N LYS A 298 1.39 -23.48 -11.29
CA LYS A 298 0.16 -23.31 -10.51
C LYS A 298 0.43 -22.63 -9.16
N VAL A 299 1.47 -23.05 -8.42
CA VAL A 299 1.85 -22.43 -7.13
C VAL A 299 2.15 -20.95 -7.27
N GLY A 300 2.88 -20.54 -8.32
CA GLY A 300 3.23 -19.14 -8.49
C GLY A 300 2.05 -18.24 -8.76
N VAL A 301 1.13 -18.73 -9.58
CA VAL A 301 -0.11 -18.01 -9.83
C VAL A 301 -0.96 -17.96 -8.55
N ILE A 302 -1.08 -19.06 -7.80
CA ILE A 302 -1.81 -19.10 -6.52
C ILE A 302 -1.24 -18.10 -5.50
N LEU A 303 0.09 -18.00 -5.36
CA LEU A 303 0.69 -17.02 -4.44
C LEU A 303 0.37 -15.58 -4.85
N CYS A 304 0.37 -15.27 -6.14
CA CYS A 304 -0.05 -13.96 -6.64
C CYS A 304 -1.52 -13.67 -6.34
N PHE A 305 -2.37 -14.69 -6.44
CA PHE A 305 -3.77 -14.58 -6.04
C PHE A 305 -3.92 -14.26 -4.56
N LEU A 306 -3.22 -14.98 -3.68
CA LEU A 306 -3.30 -14.75 -2.24
C LEU A 306 -2.85 -13.32 -1.88
N VAL A 307 -1.72 -12.86 -2.43
CA VAL A 307 -1.24 -11.50 -2.20
C VAL A 307 -2.20 -10.46 -2.81
N GLY A 308 -2.76 -10.74 -3.99
CA GLY A 308 -3.79 -9.89 -4.61
C GLY A 308 -5.04 -9.73 -3.75
N PHE A 309 -5.50 -10.80 -3.09
CA PHE A 309 -6.65 -10.73 -2.18
C PHE A 309 -6.33 -9.89 -0.94
N LEU A 310 -5.12 -10.01 -0.40
CA LEU A 310 -4.65 -9.16 0.69
C LEU A 310 -4.63 -7.68 0.28
N VAL A 311 -4.10 -7.36 -0.90
CA VAL A 311 -4.10 -5.99 -1.45
C VAL A 311 -5.53 -5.46 -1.59
N THR A 312 -6.44 -6.28 -2.13
CA THR A 312 -7.86 -5.88 -2.27
C THR A 312 -8.51 -5.59 -0.91
N GLY A 313 -8.23 -6.44 0.09
CA GLY A 313 -8.70 -6.22 1.46
C GLY A 313 -8.16 -4.92 2.07
N VAL A 314 -6.88 -4.62 1.84
CA VAL A 314 -6.25 -3.34 2.23
C VAL A 314 -6.99 -2.16 1.57
N THR A 315 -7.33 -2.25 0.29
CA THR A 315 -8.08 -1.19 -0.41
C THR A 315 -9.46 -0.94 0.19
N ILE A 316 -10.17 -2.01 0.62
CA ILE A 316 -11.48 -1.90 1.29
C ILE A 316 -11.34 -1.26 2.67
N VAL A 317 -10.37 -1.70 3.47
CA VAL A 317 -10.10 -1.12 4.80
C VAL A 317 -9.80 0.37 4.68
N ARG A 318 -9.04 0.77 3.66
CA ARG A 318 -8.79 2.19 3.39
C ARG A 318 -10.07 2.97 3.12
N LEU A 319 -11.00 2.46 2.31
CA LEU A 319 -12.28 3.13 2.02
C LEU A 319 -13.10 3.38 3.29
N TYR A 320 -13.04 2.45 4.26
CA TYR A 320 -13.64 2.65 5.57
C TYR A 320 -13.01 3.85 6.31
N TYR A 321 -11.68 3.96 6.30
CA TYR A 321 -11.01 5.09 6.94
C TYR A 321 -11.29 6.43 6.25
N VAL A 322 -11.54 6.47 4.94
CA VAL A 322 -11.96 7.72 4.26
C VAL A 322 -13.23 8.28 4.90
N HIS A 323 -14.15 7.43 5.36
CA HIS A 323 -15.37 7.87 6.04
C HIS A 323 -15.09 8.60 7.36
N SER A 324 -14.04 8.19 8.05
CA SER A 324 -13.62 8.83 9.31
C SER A 324 -12.87 10.16 9.10
N LEU A 325 -12.54 10.53 7.86
CA LEU A 325 -11.80 11.77 7.54
C LEU A 325 -12.67 13.04 7.46
N ILE A 326 -13.98 12.92 7.71
CA ILE A 326 -14.93 14.06 7.71
C ILE A 326 -14.55 15.12 8.77
N GLN A 327 -13.71 14.77 9.75
CA GLN A 327 -13.29 15.66 10.83
C GLN A 327 -12.01 16.44 10.45
N TYR A 328 -12.16 17.73 10.15
CA TYR A 328 -11.10 18.60 9.61
C TYR A 328 -10.14 19.21 10.64
N GLN A 329 -10.45 19.15 11.95
CA GLN A 329 -9.70 19.92 12.95
C GLN A 329 -8.24 19.47 13.13
N ASN A 330 -7.91 18.21 12.83
CA ASN A 330 -6.58 17.65 13.03
C ASN A 330 -6.09 16.83 11.85
N ALA A 331 -5.94 17.50 10.70
CA ALA A 331 -5.63 16.82 9.45
C ALA A 331 -4.33 15.98 9.49
N THR A 332 -3.26 16.46 10.11
CA THR A 332 -1.96 15.76 10.13
C THR A 332 -1.99 14.46 10.92
N TRP A 333 -2.85 14.35 11.94
CA TRP A 333 -3.04 13.14 12.73
C TRP A 333 -4.03 12.18 12.05
N THR A 334 -5.22 12.67 11.70
CA THR A 334 -6.31 11.82 11.18
C THR A 334 -5.96 11.20 9.82
N TRP A 335 -5.28 11.94 8.95
CA TRP A 335 -4.86 11.43 7.64
C TRP A 335 -3.69 10.45 7.70
N ASN A 336 -2.97 10.34 8.83
CA ASN A 336 -1.84 9.44 8.96
C ASN A 336 -2.21 7.98 8.68
N THR A 337 -3.29 7.51 9.32
CA THR A 337 -3.77 6.13 9.14
C THR A 337 -4.15 5.86 7.69
N PHE A 338 -4.83 6.80 7.03
CA PHE A 338 -5.19 6.68 5.62
C PHE A 338 -3.94 6.55 4.73
N VAL A 339 -2.93 7.40 4.93
CA VAL A 339 -1.68 7.37 4.15
C VAL A 339 -0.89 6.08 4.39
N VAL A 340 -0.87 5.56 5.62
CA VAL A 340 -0.26 4.27 5.93
C VAL A 340 -0.89 3.15 5.12
N TRP A 341 -2.22 3.10 5.03
CA TRP A 341 -2.90 2.09 4.21
C TRP A 341 -2.64 2.27 2.71
N CYS A 342 -2.56 3.50 2.20
CA CYS A 342 -2.14 3.76 0.82
C CYS A 342 -0.72 3.26 0.55
N ALA A 343 0.20 3.45 1.50
CA ALA A 343 1.58 2.96 1.39
C ALA A 343 1.62 1.43 1.37
N VAL A 344 0.92 0.77 2.30
CA VAL A 344 0.80 -0.70 2.33
C VAL A 344 0.26 -1.22 0.99
N GLU A 345 -0.80 -0.63 0.46
CA GLU A 345 -1.40 -1.02 -0.82
C GLU A 345 -0.39 -0.99 -1.96
N VAL A 346 0.32 0.13 -2.18
CA VAL A 346 1.24 0.27 -3.32
C VAL A 346 2.47 -0.62 -3.21
N TYR A 347 3.03 -0.77 -2.01
CA TYR A 347 4.18 -1.65 -1.79
C TYR A 347 3.80 -3.12 -1.95
N CYS A 348 2.67 -3.56 -1.37
CA CYS A 348 2.17 -4.91 -1.54
C CYS A 348 1.79 -5.21 -3.00
N SER A 349 1.21 -4.25 -3.72
CA SER A 349 0.91 -4.38 -5.16
C SER A 349 2.17 -4.60 -5.99
N MET A 350 3.24 -3.85 -5.70
CA MET A 350 4.53 -4.01 -6.36
C MET A 350 5.16 -5.38 -6.06
N ILE A 351 5.14 -5.82 -4.80
CA ILE A 351 5.63 -7.15 -4.39
C ILE A 351 4.85 -8.25 -5.12
N CYS A 352 3.52 -8.13 -5.18
CA CYS A 352 2.64 -9.05 -5.89
C CYS A 352 2.99 -9.13 -7.37
N ALA A 353 3.24 -8.00 -8.02
CA ALA A 353 3.64 -7.94 -9.43
C ALA A 353 5.01 -8.57 -9.68
N CYS A 354 5.93 -8.51 -8.71
CA CYS A 354 7.30 -8.99 -8.87
C CYS A 354 7.53 -10.45 -8.47
N MET A 355 6.66 -11.00 -7.62
CA MET A 355 6.74 -12.39 -7.14
C MET A 355 6.69 -13.48 -8.24
N PRO A 356 5.79 -13.45 -9.24
CA PRO A 356 5.66 -14.56 -10.20
C PRO A 356 6.92 -14.87 -11.03
N PRO A 357 7.63 -13.88 -11.60
CA PRO A 357 8.92 -14.11 -12.27
C PRO A 357 9.97 -14.76 -11.36
N MET A 358 10.06 -14.37 -10.09
CA MET A 358 11.11 -14.81 -9.17
C MET A 358 11.12 -16.32 -8.90
N ILE A 359 9.98 -17.00 -9.07
CA ILE A 359 9.89 -18.45 -8.92
C ILE A 359 10.79 -19.19 -9.92
N GLY A 360 10.99 -18.61 -11.11
CA GLY A 360 11.94 -19.13 -12.09
C GLY A 360 13.38 -19.06 -11.59
N LEU A 361 13.75 -17.95 -10.95
CA LEU A 361 15.08 -17.74 -10.38
C LEU A 361 15.37 -18.70 -9.23
N VAL A 362 14.45 -18.83 -8.26
CA VAL A 362 14.61 -19.71 -7.09
C VAL A 362 14.88 -21.15 -7.53
N LYS A 363 14.21 -21.62 -8.59
CA LYS A 363 14.43 -22.97 -9.13
C LYS A 363 15.82 -23.16 -9.72
N ARG A 364 16.33 -22.17 -10.46
CA ARG A 364 17.65 -22.25 -11.08
C ARG A 364 18.75 -22.19 -10.05
N THR A 365 18.61 -21.31 -9.06
CA THR A 365 19.58 -21.21 -7.96
C THR A 365 19.54 -22.46 -7.09
N SER A 366 18.36 -23.01 -6.78
CA SER A 366 18.26 -24.26 -6.01
C SER A 366 18.85 -25.45 -6.76
N ALA A 367 18.63 -25.55 -8.08
CA ALA A 367 19.22 -26.60 -8.91
C ALA A 367 20.75 -26.45 -9.02
N TYR A 368 21.25 -25.22 -9.16
CA TYR A 368 22.69 -24.93 -9.16
C TYR A 368 23.36 -25.29 -7.83
N ILE A 369 22.74 -24.91 -6.70
CA ILE A 369 23.24 -25.24 -5.35
C ILE A 369 23.21 -26.75 -5.11
N ALA A 370 22.11 -27.43 -5.47
CA ALA A 370 22.01 -28.89 -5.36
C ALA A 370 23.06 -29.60 -6.23
N GLY A 371 23.29 -29.14 -7.46
CA GLY A 371 24.33 -29.67 -8.35
C GLY A 371 25.75 -29.44 -7.80
N LYS A 372 25.99 -28.29 -7.13
CA LYS A 372 27.27 -27.97 -6.49
C LYS A 372 27.51 -28.80 -5.22
N LEU A 373 26.46 -29.12 -4.47
CA LEU A 373 26.52 -30.02 -3.30
C LEU A 373 26.72 -31.50 -3.71
N GLN A 374 26.36 -31.89 -4.94
CA GLN A 374 26.46 -33.27 -5.45
C GLN A 374 27.74 -33.59 -6.24
N GLY A 375 28.68 -32.66 -6.43
CA GLY A 375 30.02 -32.94 -6.99
C GLY A 375 31.12 -32.82 -5.92
N PRO A 376 32.16 -33.69 -5.83
CA PRO A 376 32.64 -34.73 -6.75
C PRO A 376 32.67 -36.16 -6.13
N VAL A 377 31.61 -36.64 -5.47
CA VAL A 377 31.61 -38.00 -4.89
C VAL A 377 31.37 -39.10 -5.94
N ARG A 378 30.78 -38.77 -7.10
CA ARG A 378 30.43 -39.76 -8.14
C ARG A 378 31.58 -40.17 -9.07
N LYS A 379 32.78 -39.61 -8.95
CA LYS A 379 33.94 -39.99 -9.79
C LYS A 379 34.87 -41.05 -9.17
N ARG A 380 34.50 -41.67 -8.05
CA ARG A 380 35.39 -42.59 -7.32
C ARG A 380 34.76 -43.93 -6.88
N LEU A 381 33.79 -44.46 -7.64
CA LEU A 381 33.57 -45.91 -7.64
C LEU A 381 33.98 -46.44 -9.02
N PRO A 382 35.10 -47.17 -9.13
CA PRO A 382 35.30 -48.09 -10.23
C PRO A 382 34.14 -49.09 -10.22
N SER A 383 33.61 -49.37 -11.39
CA SER A 383 32.68 -50.47 -11.65
C SER A 383 33.22 -51.76 -11.03
N LEU A 384 32.58 -52.24 -9.97
CA LEU A 384 32.79 -53.58 -9.39
C LEU A 384 32.03 -54.66 -10.20
N ASP A 385 32.03 -54.54 -11.53
CA ASP A 385 31.38 -55.50 -12.44
C ASP A 385 32.37 -56.48 -13.09
N HIS A 386 33.66 -56.43 -12.74
CA HIS A 386 34.68 -57.32 -13.33
C HIS A 386 35.32 -58.33 -12.37
N ALA A 387 34.78 -58.54 -11.16
CA ALA A 387 35.35 -59.49 -10.20
C ALA A 387 34.58 -60.82 -10.06
N GLN A 388 33.57 -61.09 -10.89
CA GLN A 388 32.79 -62.35 -10.83
C GLN A 388 33.03 -63.33 -11.98
N ASP A 389 33.72 -62.96 -13.07
CA ASP A 389 33.92 -63.88 -14.20
C ASP A 389 35.18 -64.77 -14.09
N GLU A 390 36.09 -64.53 -13.16
CA GLU A 390 37.34 -65.31 -13.07
C GLU A 390 37.29 -66.47 -12.05
N LYS A 391 36.16 -66.66 -11.34
CA LYS A 391 36.04 -67.69 -10.29
C LYS A 391 35.22 -68.92 -10.68
N SER A 392 34.68 -68.99 -11.89
CA SER A 392 33.87 -70.14 -12.36
C SER A 392 34.55 -71.03 -13.42
N SER A 393 35.84 -70.81 -13.74
CA SER A 393 36.58 -71.55 -14.78
C SER A 393 37.63 -72.53 -14.23
N LYS A 394 37.67 -72.72 -12.91
CA LYS A 394 38.59 -73.67 -12.26
C LYS A 394 37.89 -74.33 -11.08
N ASP A 395 36.97 -75.26 -11.35
CA ASP A 395 36.72 -76.41 -10.49
C ASP A 395 35.86 -77.46 -11.21
N GLY A 396 36.46 -78.64 -11.42
CA GLY A 396 35.86 -79.97 -11.65
C GLY A 396 34.70 -80.07 -12.65
N LEU A 397 34.87 -80.56 -13.88
CA LEU A 397 35.23 -81.94 -14.20
C LEU A 397 34.54 -82.98 -13.29
N THR A 398 33.29 -83.37 -13.59
CA THR A 398 32.91 -84.80 -13.63
C THR A 398 31.55 -85.06 -14.29
N ARG A 399 31.58 -86.03 -15.21
CA ARG A 399 30.57 -87.06 -15.51
C ARG A 399 29.36 -86.79 -16.43
N VAL A 400 29.47 -87.44 -17.60
CA VAL A 400 28.60 -88.52 -18.13
C VAL A 400 27.44 -88.10 -19.04
N GLU A 401 27.55 -88.60 -20.29
CA GLU A 401 26.53 -88.79 -21.33
C GLU A 401 25.19 -89.30 -20.78
N ILE A 402 24.05 -89.00 -21.44
CA ILE A 402 23.14 -89.98 -22.11
C ILE A 402 22.13 -89.20 -23.01
N VAL A 403 22.19 -89.50 -24.31
CA VAL A 403 21.13 -89.69 -25.34
C VAL A 403 19.69 -89.19 -25.06
N GLY A 404 19.08 -88.50 -26.04
CA GLY A 404 17.62 -88.34 -26.12
C GLY A 404 17.10 -87.48 -27.28
N LYS A 405 16.75 -88.14 -28.38
CA LYS A 405 16.22 -87.63 -29.67
C LYS A 405 14.73 -87.22 -29.56
N VAL A 406 14.24 -86.44 -30.53
CA VAL A 406 12.89 -86.50 -31.19
C VAL A 406 12.01 -85.22 -31.17
N SER A 407 11.71 -84.81 -32.41
CA SER A 407 10.70 -83.93 -33.05
C SER A 407 9.39 -83.52 -32.34
N SER A 408 8.94 -82.30 -32.70
CA SER A 408 7.63 -81.80 -33.24
C SER A 408 6.30 -82.52 -32.87
N PRO A 409 5.11 -81.90 -33.04
CA PRO A 409 4.69 -81.04 -34.17
C PRO A 409 4.66 -79.53 -33.92
#